data_AF-A0A436ENG9-F1
#
_entry.id   AF-A0A436ENG9-F1
#
_cell.length_a   1.000
_cell.length_b   1.000
_cell.length_c   1.000
_cell.angle_alpha   90.00
_cell.angle_beta   90.00
_cell.angle_gamma   90.00
#
_symmetry.space_group_name_H-M   'P 1'
#
loop_
_entity.id
_entity.type
_entity.pdbx_description
1 polymer ?
#
loop_
_entity_poly.entity_id
_entity_poly.type
_entity_poly.pdbx_seq_one_letter_code
_entity_poly.pdbx_strand_id
1 'polypeptide(L)'
;AFFSLPLLFAAIGVGICSSVIPCICDQLAMSRLPRASFALMLSLLPVTATLIGVVVLRQMPSFTDCLGIALVVAGVAFHKPANTD
;
A
#
# COMPACT_ATOMS: atom_id res chain seq x y z
N ALA A 1 16.68 25.44 -14.02
CA ALA A 1 16.04 24.76 -12.86
C ALA A 1 15.98 23.24 -13.04
N PHE A 2 15.59 22.69 -14.21
CA PHE A 2 15.45 21.23 -14.42
C PHE A 2 16.75 20.46 -14.78
N PHE A 3 17.83 21.15 -15.19
CA PHE A 3 19.10 20.53 -15.61
C PHE A 3 20.15 20.41 -14.49
N SER A 4 19.73 20.37 -13.22
CA SER A 4 20.67 20.10 -12.14
C SER A 4 20.90 18.59 -12.05
N LEU A 5 22.10 18.12 -12.40
CA LEU A 5 22.51 16.71 -12.30
C LEU A 5 22.00 16.00 -11.02
N PRO A 6 22.10 16.59 -9.81
CA PRO A 6 21.64 15.92 -8.59
C PRO A 6 20.12 15.70 -8.53
N LEU A 7 19.31 16.60 -9.10
CA LEU A 7 17.85 16.45 -9.14
C LEU A 7 17.45 15.30 -10.07
N LEU A 8 18.21 15.10 -11.15
CA LEU A 8 17.97 14.00 -12.09
C LEU A 8 18.20 12.64 -11.43
N PHE A 9 19.31 12.48 -10.69
CA PHE A 9 19.57 11.26 -9.92
C PHE A 9 18.54 11.03 -8.81
N ALA A 10 18.11 12.08 -8.11
CA ALA A 10 17.07 11.98 -7.09
C ALA A 10 15.73 11.54 -7.70
N ALA A 11 15.32 12.13 -8.84
CA ALA A 11 14.09 11.75 -9.53
C ALA A 11 14.12 10.29 -10.03
N ILE A 12 15.26 9.85 -10.57
CA ILE A 12 15.47 8.45 -10.98
C ILE A 12 15.37 7.53 -9.76
N GLY A 13 16.05 7.86 -8.66
CA GLY A 13 16.02 7.08 -7.42
C GLY A 13 14.60 6.97 -6.84
N VAL A 14 13.87 8.08 -6.77
CA VAL A 14 12.47 8.10 -6.30
C VAL A 14 11.57 7.25 -7.20
N GLY A 15 11.71 7.36 -8.53
CA GLY A 15 10.93 6.56 -9.48
C GLY A 15 11.20 5.06 -9.36
N ILE A 16 12.46 4.67 -9.20
CA ILE A 16 12.85 3.27 -8.99
C ILE A 16 12.27 2.76 -7.67
N CYS A 17 12.46 3.49 -6.58
CA CYS A 17 11.99 3.10 -5.26
C CYS A 17 10.45 3.03 -5.17
N SER A 18 9.73 3.90 -5.87
CA SER A 18 8.27 3.97 -5.77
C SER A 18 7.51 3.07 -6.75
N SER A 19 8.11 2.63 -7.86
CA SER A 19 7.43 1.77 -8.86
C SER A 19 8.16 0.48 -9.15
N VAL A 20 9.48 0.52 -9.39
CA VAL A 20 10.22 -0.67 -9.82
C VAL A 20 10.34 -1.68 -8.68
N ILE A 21 10.77 -1.24 -7.49
CA ILE A 21 10.91 -2.13 -6.32
C ILE A 21 9.55 -2.75 -5.93
N PRO A 22 8.46 -1.97 -5.75
CA PRO A 22 7.16 -2.53 -5.42
C PRO A 22 6.67 -3.51 -6.49
N CYS A 23 6.79 -3.19 -7.78
CA CYS A 23 6.35 -4.08 -8.86
C CYS A 23 7.14 -5.39 -8.90
N ILE A 24 8.45 -5.38 -8.60
CA ILE A 24 9.24 -6.61 -8.53
C ILE A 24 8.81 -7.46 -7.33
N CYS A 25 8.64 -6.83 -6.16
CA CYS A 25 8.14 -7.51 -4.96
C CYS A 25 6.76 -8.10 -5.19
N ASP A 26 5.87 -7.36 -5.85
CA ASP A 26 4.50 -7.77 -6.20
C ASP A 26 4.51 -9.01 -7.10
N GLN A 27 5.33 -9.00 -8.15
CA GLN A 27 5.49 -10.13 -9.06
C GLN A 27 6.11 -11.36 -8.39
N LEU A 28 7.14 -11.18 -7.55
CA LEU A 28 7.72 -12.26 -6.74
C LEU A 28 6.70 -12.85 -5.77
N ALA A 29 5.88 -12.00 -5.14
CA ALA A 29 4.80 -12.43 -4.25
C ALA A 29 3.75 -13.25 -5.01
N MET A 30 3.29 -12.80 -6.18
CA MET A 30 2.37 -13.58 -7.03
C MET A 30 2.97 -14.92 -7.48
N SER A 31 4.28 -14.96 -7.71
CA SER A 31 4.98 -16.21 -8.09
C SER A 31 5.17 -17.19 -6.92
N ARG A 32 5.02 -16.74 -5.67
CA ARG A 32 5.35 -17.54 -4.47
C ARG A 32 4.16 -17.80 -3.53
N LEU A 33 3.13 -16.95 -3.55
CA LEU A 33 1.98 -17.02 -2.64
C LEU A 33 0.71 -17.52 -3.36
N PRO A 34 -0.13 -18.33 -2.70
CA PRO A 34 -1.49 -18.63 -3.19
C PRO A 34 -2.31 -17.34 -3.34
N ARG A 35 -3.11 -17.23 -4.41
CA ARG A 35 -3.89 -16.03 -4.78
C ARG A 35 -4.69 -15.41 -3.63
N ALA A 36 -5.19 -16.23 -2.70
CA ALA A 36 -5.96 -15.78 -1.54
C ALA A 36 -5.13 -14.88 -0.60
N SER A 37 -3.90 -15.27 -0.25
CA SER A 37 -3.05 -14.48 0.66
C SER A 37 -2.63 -13.14 0.05
N PHE A 38 -2.43 -13.12 -1.27
CA PHE A 38 -2.07 -11.90 -1.99
C PHE A 38 -3.23 -10.89 -2.03
N ALA A 39 -4.46 -11.37 -2.28
CA ALA A 39 -5.66 -10.52 -2.24
C ALA A 39 -5.90 -9.92 -0.84
N LEU A 40 -5.61 -10.68 0.23
CA LEU A 40 -5.68 -10.16 1.60
C LEU A 40 -4.64 -9.06 1.84
N MET A 41 -3.39 -9.20 1.36
CA MET A 41 -2.39 -8.14 1.43
C MET A 41 -2.80 -6.88 0.65
N LEU A 42 -3.37 -7.03 -0.55
CA LEU A 42 -3.90 -5.89 -1.31
C LEU A 42 -5.07 -5.21 -0.60
N SER A 43 -5.94 -5.99 0.05
CA SER A 43 -7.07 -5.45 0.82
C SER A 43 -6.62 -4.70 2.08
N LEU A 44 -5.40 -4.97 2.56
CA LEU A 44 -4.79 -4.25 3.68
C LEU A 44 -4.02 -3.00 3.23
N LEU A 45 -3.68 -2.88 1.94
CA LEU A 45 -2.99 -1.72 1.36
C LEU A 45 -3.65 -0.37 1.70
N PRO A 46 -4.99 -0.20 1.71
CA PRO A 46 -5.63 1.04 2.10
C PRO A 46 -5.35 1.40 3.57
N VAL A 47 -5.30 0.40 4.46
CA VAL A 47 -5.02 0.61 5.89
C VAL A 47 -3.59 1.10 6.08
N THR A 48 -2.62 0.45 5.45
CA THR A 48 -1.21 0.86 5.50
C THR A 48 -0.98 2.21 4.83
N ALA A 49 -1.61 2.47 3.68
CA ALA A 49 -1.53 3.77 3.01
C ALA A 49 -2.04 4.90 3.90
N THR A 50 -3.16 4.68 4.61
CA THR A 50 -3.71 5.68 5.53
C THR A 50 -2.82 5.87 6.76
N LEU A 51 -2.26 4.79 7.31
CA LEU A 51 -1.32 4.85 8.44
C LEU A 51 -0.07 5.67 8.08
N ILE A 52 0.51 5.42 6.91
CA ILE A 52 1.67 6.17 6.40
C ILE A 52 1.29 7.63 6.14
N GLY A 53 0.11 7.89 5.58
CA GLY A 53 -0.41 9.25 5.39
C GLY A 53 -0.52 10.02 6.70
N VAL A 54 -1.08 9.42 7.75
CA VAL A 54 -1.18 10.03 9.09
C VAL A 54 0.20 10.31 9.68
N VAL A 55 1.12 9.34 9.57
CA VAL A 55 2.47 9.46 10.16
C VAL A 55 3.33 10.50 9.43
N VAL A 56 3.30 10.52 8.09
CA VAL A 56 4.18 11.37 7.27
C VAL A 56 3.60 12.77 7.07
N LEU A 57 2.30 12.91 6.78
CA LEU A 57 1.69 14.23 6.52
C LEU A 57 1.21 14.91 7.80
N ARG A 58 1.03 14.18 8.92
CA ARG A 58 0.57 14.71 10.21
C ARG A 58 -0.76 15.49 10.16
N GLN A 59 -1.47 15.45 9.03
CA GLN A 59 -2.81 16.00 8.88
C GLN A 59 -3.79 15.10 9.62
N MET A 60 -4.60 15.69 10.50
CA MET A 60 -5.69 14.98 11.18
C MET A 60 -6.65 14.42 10.11
N PRO A 61 -6.73 13.09 9.94
CA PRO A 61 -7.62 12.48 8.96
C PRO A 61 -9.06 12.92 9.26
N SER A 62 -9.79 13.30 8.22
CA SER A 62 -11.17 13.78 8.36
C SER A 62 -12.08 12.64 8.82
N PHE A 63 -13.26 12.95 9.36
CA PHE A 63 -14.26 11.95 9.76
C PHE A 63 -14.58 10.94 8.64
N THR A 64 -14.55 11.39 7.38
CA THR A 64 -14.72 10.54 6.19
C THR A 64 -13.60 9.53 5.99
N ASP A 65 -12.35 9.88 6.32
CA ASP A 65 -11.21 8.95 6.22
C ASP A 65 -11.35 7.85 7.27
N CYS A 66 -11.70 8.21 8.51
CA CYS A 66 -11.98 7.24 9.58
C CYS A 66 -13.12 6.29 9.19
N LEU A 67 -14.19 6.79 8.58
CA LEU A 67 -15.31 5.97 8.12
C LEU A 67 -14.88 5.03 6.98
N GLY A 68 -14.06 5.52 6.04
CA GLY A 68 -13.46 4.72 4.96
C GLY A 68 -12.57 3.59 5.50
N ILE A 69 -11.69 3.89 6.45
CA ILE A 69 -10.85 2.88 7.12
C ILE A 69 -11.74 1.84 7.83
N ALA A 70 -12.75 2.27 8.57
CA ALA A 70 -13.66 1.37 9.28
C ALA A 70 -14.41 0.43 8.32
N LEU A 71 -14.87 0.93 7.17
CA LEU A 71 -15.49 0.14 6.10
C LEU A 71 -14.51 -0.88 5.49
N VAL A 72 -13.27 -0.49 5.23
CA VAL A 72 -12.23 -1.41 4.72
C VAL A 72 -11.92 -2.50 5.74
N VAL A 73 -11.73 -2.14 7.01
CA VAL A 73 -11.48 -3.10 8.10
C VAL A 73 -12.66 -4.06 8.26
N ALA A 74 -13.90 -3.56 8.20
CA ALA A 74 -15.09 -4.40 8.22
C ALA A 74 -15.11 -5.37 7.02
N GLY A 75 -14.83 -4.87 5.81
CA GLY A 75 -14.72 -5.69 4.60
C GLY A 75 -13.68 -6.82 4.73
N VAL A 76 -12.50 -6.53 5.27
CA VAL A 76 -11.45 -7.54 5.52
C VAL A 76 -11.91 -8.56 6.57
N ALA A 77 -12.55 -8.12 7.65
CA ALA A 77 -13.08 -9.01 8.68
C ALA A 77 -14.15 -9.97 8.13
N PHE A 78 -15.03 -9.48 7.25
CA PHE A 78 -16.02 -10.31 6.56
C PHE A 78 -15.42 -11.20 5.47
N HIS A 79 -14.32 -10.80 4.83
CA HIS A 79 -13.66 -11.56 3.76
C HIS A 79 -12.60 -12.55 4.26
N LYS A 80 -12.37 -12.67 5.58
CA LYS A 80 -11.59 -13.78 6.13
C LYS A 80 -12.22 -15.09 5.64
N PRO A 81 -11.51 -15.92 4.85
CA PRO A 81 -12.02 -17.23 4.50
C PRO A 81 -12.30 -17.95 5.82
N ALA A 82 -13.54 -18.44 5.94
CA ALA A 82 -13.98 -19.24 7.06
C ALA A 82 -12.90 -20.28 7.38
N ASN A 83 -12.57 -20.41 8.66
CA ASN A 83 -11.85 -21.56 9.16
C ASN A 83 -12.45 -22.81 8.50
N THR A 84 -11.74 -23.40 7.55
CA THR A 84 -11.92 -24.81 7.27
C THR A 84 -10.92 -25.50 8.17
N ASP A 85 -11.42 -25.83 9.36
CA ASP A 85 -10.92 -26.95 10.15
C ASP A 85 -10.85 -28.23 9.30
#